data_AF-A0AAV6BCP5-F1
#
_entry.id   AF-A0AAV6BCP5-F1
#
_cell.length_a   1.000
_cell.length_b   1.000
_cell.length_c   1.000
_cell.angle_alpha   90.00
_cell.angle_beta   90.00
_cell.angle_gamma   90.00
#
_symmetry.space_group_name_H-M   'P 1'
#
loop_
_entity.id
_entity.type
_entity.pdbx_description
1 polymer ?
#
loop_
_entity_poly.entity_id
_entity_poly.type
_entity_poly.pdbx_seq_one_letter_code
_entity_poly.pdbx_strand_id
1 'polypeptide(L)'
;MPAPFDQTTSYMPGARFGPRAILEASRQVEFYDEELDLEPFRIGIATLGEVEVDPANPGVGLERLEGITASLLDAGIIPFTLGGEHSLTIAPVRALKHRYPELSVLQLDAHFDLREQYQGTKLSHASVMRRVRELGVPTVAVGIRSVSREEADYVHGENAPVFLAREIRASGLPVDSILAQLRNPVYVTID
;
A
#
# COMPACT_ATOMS: atom_id res chain seq x y z
N MET A 1 -3.69 8.19 9.20
CA MET A 1 -4.43 7.17 9.98
C MET A 1 -3.47 6.07 10.39
N PRO A 2 -3.20 5.89 11.67
CA PRO A 2 -2.40 4.77 12.17
C PRO A 2 -3.21 3.46 12.13
N ALA A 3 -2.65 2.39 11.55
CA ALA A 3 -3.27 1.08 11.45
C ALA A 3 -2.29 -0.01 11.95
N PRO A 4 -2.25 -0.26 13.27
CA PRO A 4 -1.27 -1.15 13.90
C PRO A 4 -1.62 -2.64 13.69
N PHE A 5 -1.36 -3.15 12.48
CA PHE A 5 -1.76 -4.49 12.02
C PHE A 5 -0.54 -5.36 11.72
N ASP A 6 -0.49 -6.61 12.16
CA ASP A 6 0.55 -7.59 11.80
C ASP A 6 0.08 -9.05 11.97
N GLN A 7 -1.24 -9.29 11.89
CA GLN A 7 -1.89 -10.56 12.19
C GLN A 7 -1.52 -11.69 11.21
N THR A 8 -1.07 -11.36 10.00
CA THR A 8 -0.75 -12.36 8.97
C THR A 8 0.74 -12.49 8.72
N THR A 9 1.57 -11.79 9.52
CA THR A 9 3.02 -11.79 9.41
C THR A 9 3.58 -13.18 9.70
N SER A 10 4.44 -13.67 8.80
CA SER A 10 4.89 -15.07 8.81
C SER A 10 6.24 -15.31 9.46
N TYR A 11 7.17 -14.34 9.40
CA TYR A 11 8.53 -14.50 9.90
C TYR A 11 8.81 -13.70 11.17
N MET A 12 8.72 -12.36 11.11
CA MET A 12 9.09 -11.49 12.23
C MET A 12 7.93 -10.52 12.55
N PRO A 13 7.19 -10.72 13.65
CA PRO A 13 6.14 -9.79 14.06
C PRO A 13 6.73 -8.47 14.57
N GLY A 14 5.89 -7.44 14.67
CA GLY A 14 6.30 -6.14 15.22
C GLY A 14 5.89 -4.95 14.36
N ALA A 15 5.42 -5.18 13.13
CA ALA A 15 4.96 -4.10 12.26
C ALA A 15 3.79 -3.31 12.88
N ARG A 16 3.01 -3.92 13.79
CA ARG A 16 1.98 -3.21 14.58
C ARG A 16 2.51 -2.01 15.38
N PHE A 17 3.81 -1.99 15.71
CA PHE A 17 4.44 -0.87 16.44
C PHE A 17 4.91 0.26 15.51
N GLY A 18 4.95 0.02 14.20
CA GLY A 18 5.42 0.96 13.19
C GLY A 18 4.71 2.32 13.22
N PRO A 19 3.36 2.38 13.21
CA PRO A 19 2.64 3.65 13.19
C PRO A 19 3.00 4.55 14.36
N ARG A 20 3.09 3.99 15.56
CA ARG A 20 3.47 4.72 16.77
C ARG A 20 4.91 5.20 16.71
N ALA A 21 5.85 4.34 16.30
CA ALA A 21 7.25 4.70 16.17
C ALA A 21 7.47 5.85 15.18
N ILE A 22 6.78 5.83 14.04
CA ILE A 22 6.82 6.91 13.04
C ILE A 22 6.30 8.23 13.65
N LEU A 23 5.16 8.20 14.35
CA LEU A 23 4.59 9.39 14.98
C LEU A 23 5.44 9.95 16.12
N GLU A 24 6.13 9.09 16.88
CA GLU A 24 7.07 9.53 17.91
C GLU A 24 8.31 10.19 17.29
N ALA A 25 8.87 9.59 16.24
CA ALA A 25 10.05 10.10 15.53
C ALA A 25 9.77 11.37 14.73
N SER A 26 8.58 11.52 14.14
CA SER A 26 8.22 12.68 13.31
C SER A 26 8.20 14.00 14.08
N ARG A 27 8.28 13.97 15.42
CA ARG A 27 8.41 15.17 16.26
C ARG A 27 9.83 15.73 16.31
N GLN A 28 10.80 15.04 15.70
CA GLN A 28 12.23 15.38 15.74
C GLN A 28 12.75 15.89 14.37
N VAL A 29 11.87 16.23 13.45
CA VAL A 29 12.22 16.82 12.15
C VAL A 29 11.78 18.26 12.07
N GLU A 30 12.51 19.06 11.29
CA GLU A 30 12.15 20.44 11.00
C GLU A 30 10.88 20.51 10.14
N PHE A 31 10.12 21.60 10.27
CA PHE A 31 8.88 21.76 9.53
C PHE A 31 9.06 22.29 8.11
N TYR A 32 10.20 22.92 7.81
CA TYR A 32 10.52 23.47 6.51
C TYR A 32 11.18 22.41 5.63
N ASP A 33 10.64 22.24 4.43
CA ASP A 33 11.19 21.41 3.38
C ASP A 33 11.92 22.31 2.36
N GLU A 34 13.23 22.07 2.18
CA GLU A 34 14.07 22.91 1.31
C GLU A 34 13.84 22.65 -0.17
N GLU A 35 13.49 21.41 -0.56
CA GLU A 35 13.21 21.06 -1.95
C GLU A 35 11.89 21.68 -2.42
N LEU A 36 10.90 21.78 -1.53
CA LEU A 36 9.61 22.37 -1.80
C LEU A 36 9.52 23.87 -1.48
N ASP A 37 10.52 24.45 -0.80
CA ASP A 37 10.54 25.83 -0.30
C ASP A 37 9.25 26.20 0.48
N LEU A 38 8.78 25.30 1.35
CA LEU A 38 7.54 25.48 2.12
C LEU A 38 7.51 24.66 3.40
N GLU A 39 6.52 24.94 4.25
CA GLU A 39 6.21 24.12 5.42
C GLU A 39 4.95 23.26 5.16
N PRO A 40 5.08 21.96 4.81
CA PRO A 40 3.96 21.17 4.28
C PRO A 40 2.77 21.06 5.23
N PHE A 41 3.02 21.08 6.54
CA PHE A 41 1.96 20.98 7.55
C PHE A 41 0.93 22.11 7.46
N ARG A 42 1.29 23.27 6.89
CA ARG A 42 0.39 24.43 6.72
C ARG A 42 -0.75 24.18 5.73
N ILE A 43 -0.62 23.16 4.87
CA ILE A 43 -1.69 22.76 3.93
C ILE A 43 -2.90 22.18 4.71
N GLY A 44 -2.68 21.74 5.95
CA GLY A 44 -3.70 21.11 6.79
C GLY A 44 -3.50 19.59 6.82
N ILE A 45 -2.91 19.10 7.92
CA ILE A 45 -2.69 17.68 8.16
C ILE A 45 -3.28 17.32 9.52
N ALA A 46 -3.98 16.20 9.60
CA ALA A 46 -4.56 15.70 10.84
C ALA A 46 -4.20 14.23 11.07
N THR A 47 -3.69 13.93 12.26
CA THR A 47 -3.48 12.55 12.71
C THR A 47 -4.73 12.09 13.45
N LEU A 48 -5.43 11.09 12.89
CA LEU A 48 -6.58 10.46 13.55
C LEU A 48 -6.13 9.46 14.62
N GLY A 49 -7.07 8.99 15.43
CA GLY A 49 -6.86 7.86 16.33
C GLY A 49 -6.49 6.57 15.57
N GLU A 50 -5.90 5.62 16.29
CA GLU A 50 -5.52 4.33 15.72
C GLU A 50 -6.75 3.54 15.29
N VAL A 51 -6.64 2.86 14.15
CA VAL A 51 -7.66 1.92 13.69
C VAL A 51 -7.64 0.72 14.63
N GLU A 52 -8.74 0.50 15.32
CA GLU A 52 -8.89 -0.66 16.19
C GLU A 52 -8.86 -1.96 15.38
N VAL A 53 -7.97 -2.85 15.77
CA VAL A 53 -7.83 -4.17 15.16
C VAL A 53 -8.29 -5.25 16.14
N ASP A 54 -9.20 -6.12 15.68
CA ASP A 54 -9.55 -7.34 16.40
C ASP A 54 -8.56 -8.47 16.02
N PRO A 55 -7.72 -8.95 16.95
CA PRO A 55 -6.79 -10.05 16.67
C PRO A 55 -7.48 -11.36 16.29
N ALA A 56 -8.72 -11.59 16.77
CA ALA A 56 -9.47 -12.80 16.49
C ALA A 56 -10.18 -12.73 15.12
N ASN A 57 -10.45 -11.52 14.63
CA ASN A 57 -11.07 -11.32 13.32
C ASN A 57 -10.39 -10.17 12.55
N PRO A 58 -9.26 -10.45 11.87
CA PRO A 58 -8.53 -9.47 11.07
C PRO A 58 -9.42 -8.76 10.03
N GLY A 59 -10.44 -9.45 9.51
CA GLY A 59 -11.40 -8.90 8.55
C GLY A 59 -12.16 -7.68 9.08
N VAL A 60 -12.52 -7.68 10.37
CA VAL A 60 -13.23 -6.55 11.00
C VAL A 60 -12.34 -5.30 11.03
N GLY A 61 -11.04 -5.46 11.26
CA GLY A 61 -10.09 -4.33 11.20
C GLY A 61 -9.99 -3.74 9.80
N LEU A 62 -9.98 -4.59 8.77
CA LEU A 62 -9.98 -4.15 7.37
C LEU A 62 -11.28 -3.43 6.99
N GLU A 63 -12.44 -3.95 7.40
CA GLU A 63 -13.74 -3.31 7.17
C GLU A 63 -13.82 -1.93 7.84
N ARG A 64 -13.30 -1.79 9.06
CA ARG A 64 -13.21 -0.51 9.76
C ARG A 64 -12.30 0.47 9.03
N LEU A 65 -11.11 0.04 8.60
CA LEU A 65 -10.20 0.87 7.83
C LEU A 65 -10.82 1.33 6.50
N GLU A 66 -11.53 0.44 5.81
CA GLU A 66 -12.27 0.75 4.57
C GLU A 66 -13.33 1.83 4.83
N GLY A 67 -14.15 1.68 5.88
CA GLY A 67 -15.19 2.65 6.23
C GLY A 67 -14.66 4.03 6.66
N ILE A 68 -13.54 4.07 7.40
CA ILE A 68 -12.88 5.33 7.74
C ILE A 68 -12.32 5.97 6.46
N THR A 69 -11.70 5.19 5.58
CA THR A 69 -11.18 5.69 4.30
C THR A 69 -12.30 6.30 3.46
N ALA A 70 -13.43 5.61 3.31
CA ALA A 70 -14.60 6.13 2.59
C ALA A 70 -15.11 7.45 3.19
N SER A 71 -15.24 7.53 4.52
CA SER A 71 -15.70 8.74 5.21
C SER A 71 -14.76 9.94 4.97
N LEU A 72 -13.44 9.71 4.91
CA LEU A 72 -12.47 10.76 4.59
C LEU A 72 -12.61 11.23 3.13
N LEU A 73 -12.79 10.29 2.20
CA LEU A 73 -13.01 10.61 0.79
C LEU A 73 -14.27 11.44 0.58
N ASP A 74 -15.37 11.12 1.29
CA ASP A 74 -16.62 11.89 1.25
C ASP A 74 -16.44 13.31 1.80
N ALA A 75 -15.55 13.49 2.76
CA ALA A 75 -15.16 14.80 3.29
C ALA A 75 -14.16 15.56 2.40
N GLY A 76 -13.73 14.99 1.26
CA GLY A 76 -12.72 15.58 0.39
C GLY A 76 -11.30 15.55 0.96
N ILE A 77 -11.04 14.69 1.95
CA ILE A 77 -9.73 14.53 2.60
C ILE A 77 -8.98 13.40 1.92
N ILE A 78 -7.69 13.61 1.61
CA ILE A 78 -6.80 12.59 1.06
C ILE A 78 -6.39 11.63 2.20
N PRO A 79 -6.75 10.33 2.14
CA PRO A 79 -6.36 9.37 3.16
C PRO A 79 -4.86 9.04 3.08
N PHE A 80 -4.18 9.04 4.21
CA PHE A 80 -2.81 8.55 4.36
C PHE A 80 -2.77 7.52 5.47
N THR A 81 -2.35 6.28 5.18
CA THR A 81 -2.31 5.19 6.17
C THR A 81 -0.88 4.92 6.60
N LEU A 82 -0.62 4.96 7.90
CA LEU A 82 0.59 4.42 8.51
C LEU A 82 0.27 2.98 8.90
N GLY A 83 0.74 2.03 8.10
CA GLY A 83 0.42 0.61 8.28
C GLY A 83 1.29 -0.09 9.31
N GLY A 84 0.97 -1.36 9.54
CA GLY A 84 1.93 -2.35 9.99
C GLY A 84 2.31 -3.26 8.83
N GLU A 85 1.52 -4.31 8.56
CA GLU A 85 1.74 -5.21 7.41
C GLU A 85 0.97 -4.81 6.15
N HIS A 86 1.42 -5.31 5.00
CA HIS A 86 0.93 -4.89 3.68
C HIS A 86 -0.50 -5.34 3.34
N SER A 87 -1.04 -6.33 4.06
CA SER A 87 -2.41 -6.84 3.89
C SER A 87 -3.47 -5.74 4.03
N LEU A 88 -3.16 -4.67 4.79
CA LEU A 88 -4.00 -3.50 4.97
C LEU A 88 -4.35 -2.80 3.66
N THR A 89 -3.49 -2.88 2.64
CA THR A 89 -3.65 -2.18 1.34
C THR A 89 -5.01 -2.41 0.69
N ILE A 90 -5.62 -3.59 0.87
CA ILE A 90 -6.90 -3.92 0.24
C ILE A 90 -8.05 -3.01 0.70
N ALA A 91 -8.04 -2.58 1.97
CA ALA A 91 -9.11 -1.78 2.55
C ALA A 91 -9.23 -0.37 1.92
N PRO A 92 -8.18 0.48 1.90
CA PRO A 92 -8.28 1.78 1.25
C PRO A 92 -8.48 1.65 -0.27
N VAL A 93 -7.92 0.62 -0.91
CA VAL A 93 -8.11 0.38 -2.35
C VAL A 93 -9.57 0.08 -2.68
N ARG A 94 -10.29 -0.70 -1.87
CA ARG A 94 -11.73 -0.95 -2.06
C ARG A 94 -12.55 0.34 -1.99
N ALA A 95 -12.34 1.15 -0.95
CA ALA A 95 -13.00 2.44 -0.80
C ALA A 95 -12.71 3.38 -2.00
N LEU A 96 -11.44 3.46 -2.40
CA LEU A 96 -11.01 4.29 -3.53
C LEU A 96 -11.58 3.78 -4.87
N LYS A 97 -11.59 2.47 -5.12
CA LYS A 97 -12.13 1.90 -6.36
C LYS A 97 -13.63 2.16 -6.48
N HIS A 98 -14.36 2.12 -5.37
CA HIS A 98 -15.78 2.49 -5.35
C HIS A 98 -15.99 3.95 -5.80
N ARG A 99 -15.13 4.87 -5.31
CA ARG A 99 -15.20 6.29 -5.63
C ARG A 99 -14.62 6.65 -7.01
N TYR A 100 -13.62 5.90 -7.46
CA TYR A 100 -12.82 6.14 -8.64
C TYR A 100 -12.68 4.85 -9.46
N PRO A 101 -13.59 4.58 -10.41
CA PRO A 101 -13.56 3.38 -11.23
C PRO A 101 -12.27 3.20 -12.05
N GLU A 102 -11.59 4.30 -12.41
CA GLU A 102 -10.33 4.31 -13.16
C GLU A 102 -9.07 4.22 -12.27
N LEU A 103 -9.22 3.95 -10.97
CA LEU A 103 -8.10 3.81 -10.04
C LEU A 103 -7.06 2.81 -10.57
N SER A 104 -5.79 3.20 -10.46
CA SER A 104 -4.65 2.28 -10.58
C SER A 104 -3.80 2.31 -9.31
N VAL A 105 -2.98 1.27 -9.10
CA VAL A 105 -2.07 1.18 -7.95
C VAL A 105 -0.61 1.17 -8.41
N LEU A 106 0.20 2.02 -7.82
CA LEU A 106 1.65 1.92 -7.84
C LEU A 106 2.13 1.19 -6.58
N GLN A 107 2.81 0.06 -6.76
CA GLN A 107 3.43 -0.72 -5.68
C GLN A 107 4.94 -0.54 -5.74
N LEU A 108 5.52 -0.02 -4.65
CA LEU A 108 6.96 0.02 -4.43
C LEU A 108 7.32 -1.05 -3.40
N ASP A 109 8.00 -2.11 -3.84
CA ASP A 109 8.15 -3.31 -3.01
C ASP A 109 9.33 -4.19 -3.50
N ALA A 110 9.85 -5.05 -2.62
CA ALA A 110 10.75 -6.12 -2.97
C ALA A 110 10.04 -7.37 -3.53
N HIS A 111 8.80 -7.60 -3.11
CA HIS A 111 7.97 -8.76 -3.38
C HIS A 111 6.79 -8.38 -4.27
N PHE A 112 6.21 -9.36 -4.97
CA PHE A 112 5.02 -9.12 -5.77
C PHE A 112 3.74 -9.08 -4.94
N ASP A 113 3.67 -9.89 -3.89
CA ASP A 113 2.47 -10.13 -3.10
C ASP A 113 1.28 -10.62 -3.96
N LEU A 114 1.60 -11.47 -4.94
CA LEU A 114 0.68 -11.99 -5.95
C LEU A 114 0.33 -13.48 -5.75
N ARG A 115 0.68 -14.08 -4.60
CA ARG A 115 0.31 -15.46 -4.30
C ARG A 115 -1.22 -15.59 -4.22
N GLU A 116 -1.76 -16.74 -4.62
CA GLU A 116 -3.20 -17.01 -4.45
C GLU A 116 -3.59 -16.99 -2.98
N GLN A 117 -2.76 -17.59 -2.12
CA GLN A 117 -2.90 -17.56 -0.67
C GLN A 117 -1.54 -17.77 -0.01
N TYR A 118 -1.44 -17.38 1.26
CA TYR A 118 -0.25 -17.64 2.06
C TYR A 118 -0.68 -18.06 3.47
N GLN A 119 -0.06 -19.12 3.99
CA GLN A 119 -0.39 -19.76 5.28
C GLN A 119 -1.91 -19.99 5.50
N GLY A 120 -2.64 -20.35 4.43
CA GLY A 120 -4.06 -20.69 4.50
C GLY A 120 -5.03 -19.51 4.37
N THR A 121 -4.54 -18.28 4.14
CA THR A 121 -5.41 -17.10 3.93
C THR A 121 -5.11 -16.40 2.60
N LYS A 122 -6.18 -15.93 1.94
CA LYS A 122 -6.13 -15.06 0.76
C LYS A 122 -5.89 -13.59 1.11
N LEU A 123 -6.15 -13.21 2.36
CA LEU A 123 -5.93 -11.88 2.90
C LEU A 123 -4.67 -11.97 3.77
N SER A 124 -3.50 -11.87 3.14
CA SER A 124 -2.19 -11.85 3.78
C SER A 124 -1.32 -10.79 3.11
N HIS A 125 -0.25 -10.37 3.79
CA HIS A 125 0.78 -9.51 3.19
C HIS A 125 1.21 -10.08 1.82
N ALA A 126 1.63 -11.35 1.76
CA ALA A 126 2.15 -11.97 0.53
C ALA A 126 1.12 -12.26 -0.58
N SER A 127 -0.13 -11.83 -0.45
CA SER A 127 -1.21 -12.09 -1.43
C SER A 127 -2.13 -10.89 -1.70
N VAL A 128 -1.89 -9.75 -1.04
CA VAL A 128 -2.78 -8.59 -1.09
C VAL A 128 -2.91 -8.00 -2.48
N MET A 129 -1.83 -7.99 -3.27
CA MET A 129 -1.83 -7.38 -4.60
C MET A 129 -2.62 -8.22 -5.60
N ARG A 130 -2.74 -9.54 -5.38
CA ARG A 130 -3.63 -10.38 -6.18
C ARG A 130 -5.09 -10.04 -5.90
N ARG A 131 -5.44 -9.79 -4.64
CA ARG A 131 -6.78 -9.33 -4.24
C ARG A 131 -7.11 -7.97 -4.86
N VAL A 132 -6.13 -7.06 -4.92
CA VAL A 132 -6.29 -5.76 -5.61
C VAL A 132 -6.60 -5.97 -7.09
N ARG A 133 -5.85 -6.84 -7.78
CA ARG A 133 -6.10 -7.13 -9.21
C ARG A 133 -7.44 -7.80 -9.47
N GLU A 134 -7.89 -8.68 -8.57
CA GLU A 134 -9.22 -9.32 -8.64
C GLU A 134 -10.38 -8.30 -8.57
N LEU A 135 -10.14 -7.10 -8.00
CA LEU A 135 -11.10 -5.97 -8.05
C LEU A 135 -11.13 -5.24 -9.42
N GLY A 136 -10.35 -5.71 -10.40
CA GLY A 136 -10.17 -5.03 -11.68
C GLY A 136 -9.40 -3.71 -11.54
N VAL A 137 -8.49 -3.63 -10.55
CA VAL A 137 -7.60 -2.48 -10.34
C VAL A 137 -6.24 -2.81 -10.97
N PRO A 138 -5.82 -2.11 -12.03
CA PRO A 138 -4.49 -2.28 -12.61
C PRO A 138 -3.40 -1.93 -11.59
N THR A 139 -2.31 -2.68 -11.58
CA THR A 139 -1.19 -2.45 -10.65
C THR A 139 0.13 -2.41 -11.43
N VAL A 140 1.02 -1.51 -11.02
CA VAL A 140 2.38 -1.37 -11.55
C VAL A 140 3.35 -1.64 -10.41
N ALA A 141 4.14 -2.70 -10.54
CA ALA A 141 5.07 -3.14 -9.49
C ALA A 141 6.50 -2.68 -9.79
N VAL A 142 7.16 -2.04 -8.83
CA VAL A 142 8.49 -1.45 -8.99
C VAL A 142 9.41 -1.87 -7.85
N GLY A 143 10.63 -2.31 -8.17
CA GLY A 143 11.62 -2.74 -7.18
C GLY A 143 11.65 -4.25 -6.90
N ILE A 144 10.88 -5.02 -7.67
CA ILE A 144 10.69 -6.45 -7.48
C ILE A 144 12.01 -7.20 -7.65
N ARG A 145 12.32 -8.05 -6.67
CA ARG A 145 13.55 -8.87 -6.62
C ARG A 145 13.40 -10.21 -5.90
N SER A 146 12.25 -10.46 -5.26
CA SER A 146 11.92 -11.71 -4.59
C SER A 146 10.59 -12.21 -5.13
N VAL A 147 10.61 -13.37 -5.81
CA VAL A 147 9.50 -13.84 -6.66
C VAL A 147 9.36 -15.35 -6.54
N SER A 148 8.13 -15.85 -6.35
CA SER A 148 7.82 -17.27 -6.49
C SER A 148 7.45 -17.64 -7.94
N ARG A 149 7.54 -18.94 -8.28
CA ARG A 149 7.15 -19.44 -9.61
C ARG A 149 5.70 -19.08 -9.95
N GLU A 150 4.79 -19.25 -9.00
CA GLU A 150 3.38 -18.92 -9.16
C GLU A 150 3.17 -17.45 -9.57
N GLU A 151 3.84 -16.53 -8.87
CA GLU A 151 3.71 -15.09 -9.14
C GLU A 151 4.30 -14.72 -10.50
N ALA A 152 5.43 -15.35 -10.88
CA ALA A 152 6.01 -15.16 -12.21
C ALA A 152 5.07 -15.63 -13.33
N ASP A 153 4.45 -16.81 -13.16
CA ASP A 153 3.52 -17.37 -14.13
C ASP A 153 2.25 -16.49 -14.24
N TYR A 154 1.75 -15.96 -13.12
CA TYR A 154 0.63 -15.02 -13.08
C TYR A 154 0.94 -13.71 -13.84
N VAL A 155 2.10 -13.10 -13.56
CA VAL A 155 2.53 -11.85 -14.23
C VAL A 155 2.71 -12.06 -15.73
N HIS A 156 3.30 -13.17 -16.16
CA HIS A 156 3.46 -13.49 -17.58
C HIS A 156 2.12 -13.72 -18.28
N GLY A 157 1.17 -14.41 -17.63
CA GLY A 157 -0.16 -14.66 -18.18
C GLY A 157 -0.98 -13.37 -18.38
N GLU A 158 -0.84 -12.42 -17.46
CA GLU A 158 -1.54 -11.13 -17.49
C GLU A 158 -0.80 -10.04 -18.30
N ASN A 159 0.42 -10.32 -18.77
CA ASN A 159 1.34 -9.33 -19.36
C ASN A 159 1.45 -8.06 -18.50
N ALA A 160 1.62 -8.25 -17.19
CA ALA A 160 1.54 -7.15 -16.25
C ALA A 160 2.80 -6.26 -16.26
N PRO A 161 2.67 -4.94 -16.08
CA PRO A 161 3.82 -4.04 -16.01
C PRO A 161 4.61 -4.28 -14.72
N VAL A 162 5.89 -4.63 -14.86
CA VAL A 162 6.82 -4.88 -13.76
C VAL A 162 8.17 -4.25 -14.06
N PHE A 163 8.71 -3.56 -13.06
CA PHE A 163 10.04 -2.95 -13.10
C PHE A 163 10.93 -3.62 -12.06
N LEU A 164 11.80 -4.52 -12.53
CA LEU A 164 12.64 -5.34 -11.67
C LEU A 164 13.81 -4.52 -11.10
N ALA A 165 14.16 -4.74 -9.82
CA ALA A 165 15.27 -4.03 -9.20
C ALA A 165 16.61 -4.26 -9.94
N ARG A 166 16.81 -5.45 -10.52
CA ARG A 166 18.02 -5.76 -11.29
C ARG A 166 18.19 -4.86 -12.52
N GLU A 167 17.08 -4.46 -13.15
CA GLU A 167 17.06 -3.62 -14.35
C GLU A 167 17.22 -2.15 -13.97
N ILE A 168 16.50 -1.72 -12.92
CA ILE A 168 16.65 -0.37 -12.35
C ILE A 168 18.10 -0.12 -11.92
N ARG A 169 18.75 -1.10 -11.29
CA ARG A 169 20.17 -1.00 -10.89
C ARG A 169 21.12 -0.87 -12.09
N ALA A 170 20.79 -1.52 -13.21
CA ALA A 170 21.65 -1.52 -14.39
C ALA A 170 21.48 -0.27 -15.26
N SER A 171 20.24 0.24 -15.35
CA SER A 171 19.86 1.24 -16.35
C SER A 171 19.27 2.53 -15.77
N GLY A 172 19.16 2.64 -14.44
CA GLY A 172 18.49 3.74 -13.76
C GLY A 172 16.98 3.52 -13.60
N LEU A 173 16.33 4.36 -12.77
CA LEU A 173 14.88 4.31 -12.53
C LEU A 173 14.13 4.92 -13.73
N PRO A 174 13.35 4.14 -14.51
CA PRO A 174 12.71 4.64 -15.72
C PRO A 174 11.36 5.30 -15.38
N VAL A 175 11.41 6.48 -14.75
CA VAL A 175 10.22 7.19 -14.22
C VAL A 175 9.13 7.36 -15.28
N ASP A 176 9.47 7.85 -16.47
CA ASP A 176 8.49 8.07 -17.55
C ASP A 176 7.79 6.78 -18.00
N SER A 177 8.54 5.67 -18.06
CA SER A 177 7.96 4.37 -18.41
C SER A 177 7.03 3.84 -17.33
N ILE A 178 7.34 4.07 -16.05
CA ILE A 178 6.46 3.70 -14.92
C ILE A 178 5.17 4.52 -15.00
N LEU A 179 5.29 5.85 -15.15
CA LEU A 179 4.15 6.76 -15.21
C LEU A 179 3.23 6.45 -16.39
N ALA A 180 3.77 6.04 -17.54
CA ALA A 180 3.00 5.66 -18.72
C ALA A 180 2.11 4.41 -18.52
N GLN A 181 2.37 3.60 -17.48
CA GLN A 181 1.55 2.42 -17.16
C GLN A 181 0.41 2.71 -16.17
N LEU A 182 0.41 3.90 -15.56
CA LEU A 182 -0.55 4.28 -14.52
C LEU A 182 -1.77 5.02 -15.11
N ARG A 183 -2.90 4.91 -14.42
CA ARG A 183 -4.13 5.67 -14.69
C ARG A 183 -4.33 6.73 -13.62
N ASN A 184 -5.18 7.72 -13.89
CA ASN A 184 -5.55 8.76 -12.92
C ASN A 184 -6.96 8.48 -12.37
N PRO A 185 -7.17 8.34 -11.05
CA PRO A 185 -6.19 8.52 -9.96
C PRO A 185 -5.29 7.31 -9.68
N VAL A 186 -4.18 7.58 -9.01
CA VAL A 186 -3.20 6.58 -8.53
C VAL A 186 -3.31 6.44 -7.01
N TYR A 187 -3.39 5.22 -6.53
CA TYR A 187 -3.06 4.89 -5.14
C TYR A 187 -1.62 4.38 -5.06
N VAL A 188 -0.83 4.92 -4.13
CA VAL A 188 0.57 4.50 -3.94
C VAL A 188 0.65 3.66 -2.68
N THR A 189 1.23 2.47 -2.80
CA THR A 189 1.59 1.63 -1.65
C THR A 189 3.10 1.41 -1.64
N ILE A 190 3.70 1.57 -0.45
CA ILE A 190 5.13 1.45 -0.22
C ILE A 190 5.30 0.43 0.90
N ASP A 191 5.94 -0.70 0.58
CA ASP A 191 6.41 -1.69 1.55
C ASP A 191 7.85 -1.34 2.00
#